data_AF-A0A3A1YGW4-F1
#
_entry.id   AF-A0A3A1YGW4-F1
#
_cell.length_a   1.000
_cell.length_b   1.000
_cell.length_c   1.000
_cell.angle_alpha   90.00
_cell.angle_beta   90.00
_cell.angle_gamma   90.00
#
_symmetry.space_group_name_H-M   'P 1'
#
loop_
_entity.id
_entity.type
_entity.pdbx_description
1 polymer ?
#
loop_
_entity_poly.entity_id
_entity_poly.type
_entity_poly.pdbx_seq_one_letter_code
_entity_poly.pdbx_strand_id
1 'polypeptide(L)'
;MLSENLLTAKAWQIRENFKYLFSLKDCIAINYELWKNNAISESITAVNEVIKTFDNHLQGIINAIVTQTSSGKHENMNGKIQSVILKARGFLNF
;
A
#
# COMPACT_ATOMS: atom_id res chain seq x y z
N MET A 1 6.64 7.00 25.17
CA MET A 1 7.04 5.58 25.00
C MET A 1 5.87 4.60 25.05
N LEU A 2 5.12 4.42 26.17
CA LEU A 2 3.96 3.50 26.17
C LEU A 2 2.88 3.89 25.14
N SER A 3 2.65 5.19 24.99
CA SER A 3 1.69 5.75 24.02
C SER A 3 2.10 5.56 22.55
N GLU A 4 3.39 5.71 22.24
CA GLU A 4 3.93 5.56 20.88
C GLU A 4 3.92 4.08 20.44
N ASN A 5 4.26 3.17 21.35
CA ASN A 5 4.16 1.73 21.10
C ASN A 5 2.71 1.31 20.86
N LEU A 6 1.76 1.90 21.60
CA LEU A 6 0.33 1.66 21.40
C LEU A 6 -0.15 2.16 20.03
N LEU A 7 0.23 3.38 19.63
CA LEU A 7 -0.11 3.92 18.32
C LEU A 7 0.50 3.08 17.18
N THR A 8 1.72 2.61 17.37
CA THR A 8 2.41 1.72 16.41
C THR A 8 1.68 0.39 16.28
N ALA A 9 1.28 -0.22 17.41
CA ALA A 9 0.52 -1.47 17.41
C ALA A 9 -0.85 -1.31 16.73
N LYS A 10 -1.56 -0.21 16.99
CA LYS A 10 -2.83 0.12 16.33
C LYS A 10 -2.66 0.31 14.82
N ALA A 11 -1.66 1.09 14.40
CA ALA A 11 -1.35 1.27 12.98
C ALA A 11 -1.00 -0.06 12.29
N TRP A 12 -0.27 -0.94 12.98
CA TRP A 12 0.02 -2.29 12.49
C TRP A 12 -1.25 -3.12 12.33
N GLN A 13 -2.14 -3.11 13.32
CA GLN A 13 -3.42 -3.80 13.25
C GLN A 13 -4.30 -3.29 12.10
N ILE A 14 -4.40 -1.97 11.91
CA ILE A 14 -5.13 -1.37 10.78
C ILE A 14 -4.58 -1.88 9.44
N ARG A 15 -3.25 -1.95 9.31
CA ARG A 15 -2.60 -2.49 8.12
C ARG A 15 -2.90 -3.98 7.92
N GLU A 16 -2.88 -4.80 8.96
CA GLU A 16 -3.23 -6.22 8.83
C GLU A 16 -4.71 -6.42 8.45
N ASN A 17 -5.61 -5.61 9.03
CA ASN A 17 -7.03 -5.63 8.64
C ASN A 17 -7.23 -5.26 7.16
N PHE A 18 -6.45 -4.33 6.62
CA PHE A 18 -6.48 -4.00 5.19
C PHE A 18 -6.09 -5.20 4.33
N LYS A 19 -5.07 -5.96 4.72
CA LYS A 19 -4.60 -7.12 3.95
C LYS A 19 -5.68 -8.18 3.76
N TYR A 20 -6.64 -8.28 4.67
CA TYR A 20 -7.76 -9.21 4.53
C TYR A 20 -8.55 -8.99 3.24
N LEU A 21 -8.58 -7.76 2.71
CA LEU A 21 -9.21 -7.43 1.43
C LEU A 21 -8.64 -8.25 0.25
N PHE A 22 -7.34 -8.61 0.29
CA PHE A 22 -6.69 -9.41 -0.76
C PHE A 22 -7.14 -10.87 -0.80
N SER A 23 -7.78 -11.33 0.27
CA SER A 23 -8.36 -12.68 0.35
C SER A 23 -9.81 -12.73 -0.15
N LEU A 24 -10.43 -11.56 -0.39
CA LEU A 24 -11.81 -11.46 -0.86
C LEU A 24 -11.87 -11.64 -2.38
N LYS A 25 -12.92 -12.31 -2.85
CA LYS A 25 -13.21 -12.46 -4.29
C LYS A 25 -14.17 -11.39 -4.82
N ASP A 26 -15.11 -10.96 -3.97
CA ASP A 26 -16.17 -10.01 -4.28
C ASP A 26 -16.34 -8.99 -3.15
N CYS A 27 -17.20 -7.98 -3.37
CA CYS A 27 -17.58 -6.98 -2.36
C CYS A 27 -16.40 -6.16 -1.78
N ILE A 28 -15.30 -6.02 -2.53
CA ILE A 28 -14.07 -5.34 -2.07
C ILE A 28 -14.35 -3.86 -1.74
N ALA A 29 -15.14 -3.15 -2.56
CA ALA A 29 -15.47 -1.75 -2.31
C ALA A 29 -16.20 -1.54 -0.97
N ILE A 30 -17.17 -2.42 -0.67
CA ILE A 30 -17.94 -2.34 0.58
C ILE A 30 -17.02 -2.63 1.78
N ASN A 31 -16.19 -3.68 1.68
CA ASN A 31 -15.25 -4.03 2.74
C ASN A 31 -14.15 -2.97 2.91
N TYR A 32 -13.73 -2.29 1.84
CA TYR A 32 -12.82 -1.17 1.90
C TYR A 32 -13.43 -0.02 2.70
N GLU A 33 -14.68 0.37 2.43
CA GLU A 33 -15.36 1.42 3.19
C GLU A 33 -15.51 1.06 4.67
N LEU A 34 -15.85 -0.20 4.98
CA LEU A 34 -15.88 -0.68 6.36
C LEU A 34 -14.50 -0.58 7.03
N TRP A 35 -13.44 -1.02 6.35
CA TRP A 35 -12.08 -0.91 6.87
C TRP A 35 -11.68 0.55 7.08
N LYS A 36 -11.96 1.42 6.12
CA LYS A 36 -11.66 2.85 6.16
C LYS A 36 -12.33 3.54 7.34
N ASN A 37 -13.63 3.30 7.54
CA ASN A 37 -14.37 3.89 8.66
C ASN A 37 -13.80 3.45 10.01
N ASN A 38 -13.43 2.18 10.15
CA ASN A 38 -12.76 1.68 11.35
C ASN A 38 -11.37 2.34 11.53
N ALA A 39 -10.58 2.44 10.46
CA ALA A 39 -9.24 3.02 10.50
C ALA A 39 -9.25 4.53 10.85
N ILE A 40 -10.18 5.31 10.31
CA ILE A 40 -10.33 6.75 10.61
C ILE A 40 -10.72 6.94 12.09
N SER A 41 -11.54 6.06 12.66
CA SER A 41 -11.97 6.16 14.05
C SER A 41 -10.81 6.11 15.05
N GLU A 42 -9.69 5.49 14.68
CA GLU A 42 -8.47 5.42 15.49
C GLU A 42 -7.66 6.75 15.50
N SER A 43 -8.03 7.73 14.68
CA SER A 43 -7.48 9.11 14.68
C SER A 43 -5.95 9.20 14.55
N ILE A 44 -5.33 8.27 13.81
CA ILE A 44 -3.88 8.26 13.55
C ILE A 44 -3.59 9.07 12.28
N THR A 45 -2.98 10.25 12.41
CA THR A 45 -2.74 11.17 11.28
C THR A 45 -2.04 10.52 10.09
N ALA A 46 -0.99 9.72 10.35
CA ALA A 46 -0.27 9.01 9.30
C ALA A 46 -1.16 8.00 8.54
N VAL A 47 -2.08 7.34 9.23
CA VAL A 47 -3.06 6.43 8.61
C VAL A 47 -4.05 7.21 7.76
N ASN A 48 -4.52 8.37 8.24
CA ASN A 48 -5.46 9.21 7.50
C ASN A 48 -4.88 9.70 6.16
N GLU A 49 -3.60 10.05 6.11
CA GLU A 49 -2.92 10.41 4.84
C GLU A 49 -2.80 9.22 3.88
N VAL A 50 -2.59 8.01 4.40
CA VAL A 50 -2.61 6.79 3.59
C VAL A 50 -4.01 6.54 3.03
N ILE A 51 -5.05 6.69 3.84
CA ILE A 51 -6.45 6.54 3.40
C ILE A 51 -6.79 7.55 2.32
N LYS A 52 -6.38 8.81 2.47
CA LYS A 52 -6.57 9.84 1.43
C LYS A 52 -5.89 9.45 0.12
N THR A 53 -4.68 8.89 0.19
CA THR A 53 -3.97 8.38 -0.99
C THR A 53 -4.71 7.19 -1.60
N PHE A 54 -5.25 6.29 -0.78
CA PHE A 54 -6.02 5.15 -1.25
C PHE A 54 -7.32 5.60 -1.91
N ASP A 55 -8.05 6.56 -1.34
CA ASP A 55 -9.27 7.12 -1.92
C ASP A 55 -9.02 7.73 -3.30
N ASN A 56 -7.92 8.48 -3.47
CA ASN A 56 -7.51 9.05 -4.76
C ASN A 56 -7.21 7.99 -5.83
N HIS A 57 -6.88 6.77 -5.42
CA HIS A 57 -6.47 5.67 -6.30
C HIS A 57 -7.31 4.40 -6.13
N LEU A 58 -8.51 4.52 -5.55
CA LEU A 58 -9.27 3.39 -5.04
C LEU A 58 -9.59 2.37 -6.13
N GLN A 59 -9.97 2.83 -7.32
CA GLN A 59 -10.27 1.95 -8.44
C GLN A 59 -9.05 1.10 -8.84
N GLY A 60 -7.86 1.69 -8.84
CA GLY A 60 -6.62 0.97 -9.14
C GLY A 60 -6.30 -0.09 -8.09
N ILE A 61 -6.54 0.23 -6.81
CA ILE A 61 -6.35 -0.69 -5.69
C ILE A 61 -7.34 -1.86 -5.78
N ILE A 62 -8.63 -1.59 -5.98
CA ILE A 62 -9.67 -2.62 -6.16
C ILE A 62 -9.29 -3.52 -7.34
N ASN A 63 -8.91 -2.93 -8.47
CA ASN A 63 -8.50 -3.71 -9.64
C ASN A 63 -7.32 -4.62 -9.30
N ALA A 64 -6.26 -4.10 -8.66
CA ALA A 64 -5.09 -4.90 -8.29
C ALA A 64 -5.44 -6.07 -7.36
N ILE A 65 -6.39 -5.88 -6.44
CA ILE A 65 -6.90 -6.95 -5.57
C ILE A 65 -7.65 -8.00 -6.40
N VAL A 66 -8.60 -7.59 -7.25
CA VAL A 66 -9.41 -8.50 -8.09
C VAL A 66 -8.53 -9.31 -9.04
N THR A 67 -7.60 -8.64 -9.71
CA THR A 67 -6.73 -9.26 -10.72
C THR A 67 -5.53 -9.98 -10.10
N GLN A 68 -5.36 -9.91 -8.77
CA GLN A 68 -4.19 -10.42 -8.05
C GLN A 68 -2.88 -10.02 -8.74
N THR A 69 -2.84 -8.76 -9.22
CA THR A 69 -1.70 -8.29 -10.02
C THR A 69 -0.46 -8.24 -9.14
N SER A 70 0.55 -9.03 -9.51
CA SER A 70 1.82 -9.03 -8.80
C SER A 70 2.73 -7.90 -9.27
N SER A 71 3.43 -7.28 -8.33
CA SER A 71 4.49 -6.31 -8.62
C SER A 71 5.71 -6.93 -9.30
N GLY A 72 5.79 -8.26 -9.40
CA GLY A 72 7.00 -8.96 -9.87
C GLY A 72 7.47 -8.55 -11.27
N LYS A 73 6.55 -8.22 -12.20
CA LYS A 73 6.93 -7.68 -13.52
C LYS A 73 7.54 -6.28 -13.41
N HIS A 74 6.96 -5.41 -12.58
CA HIS A 74 7.46 -4.06 -12.34
C HIS A 74 8.81 -4.10 -11.62
N GLU A 75 8.98 -4.96 -10.63
CA GLU A 75 10.23 -5.15 -9.88
C GLU A 75 11.35 -5.71 -10.78
N ASN A 76 11.04 -6.67 -11.66
CA ASN A 76 12.00 -7.18 -12.64
C ASN A 76 12.51 -6.07 -13.56
N MET A 77 11.61 -5.22 -14.06
CA MET A 77 11.98 -4.08 -14.89
C MET A 77 12.82 -3.06 -14.10
N ASN A 78 12.41 -2.74 -12.87
CA ASN A 78 13.14 -1.80 -12.03
C ASN A 78 14.56 -2.32 -11.71
N GLY A 79 14.71 -3.61 -11.44
CA GLY A 79 16.01 -4.26 -11.25
C GLY A 79 16.90 -4.20 -12.50
N LYS A 80 16.33 -4.37 -13.70
CA LYS A 80 17.07 -4.20 -14.97
C LYS A 80 17.56 -2.75 -15.14
N ILE A 81 16.69 -1.76 -14.90
CA ILE A 81 17.06 -0.34 -14.97
C ILE A 81 18.18 -0.03 -13.98
N GLN A 82 18.03 -0.45 -12.73
CA GLN A 82 19.05 -0.24 -11.71
C GLN A 82 20.38 -0.93 -12.07
N SER A 83 20.34 -2.13 -12.67
CA SER A 83 21.54 -2.82 -13.15
C SER A 83 22.26 -2.03 -14.24
N VAL A 84 21.51 -1.46 -15.20
CA VAL A 84 22.08 -0.60 -16.25
C VAL A 84 22.68 0.66 -15.65
N ILE A 85 21.94 1.36 -14.78
CA ILE A 85 22.43 2.58 -14.10
C ILE A 85 23.70 2.26 -13.28
N LEU A 86 23.73 1.14 -12.56
CA LEU A 86 24.90 0.70 -11.79
C LEU A 86 26.12 0.49 -12.68
N LYS A 87 25.95 -0.16 -13.83
CA LYS A 87 27.03 -0.36 -14.83
C LYS A 87 27.45 0.94 -15.51
N ALA A 88 26.53 1.88 -15.66
CA ALA A 88 26.77 3.19 -16.26
C ALA A 88 27.34 4.23 -15.28
N ARG A 89 27.50 3.91 -13.98
CA ARG A 89 28.11 4.82 -13.00
C ARG A 89 29.54 5.18 -13.47
N GLY A 90 29.73 6.44 -13.85
CA GLY A 90 30.97 6.97 -14.45
C GLY A 90 30.74 7.64 -15.82
N PHE A 91 29.62 7.34 -16.47
CA PHE A 91 29.21 7.91 -17.75
C PHE A 91 28.05 8.89 -17.54
N LEU A 92 28.37 10.06 -16.98
CA LEU A 92 27.36 11.06 -16.62
C LEU A 92 27.06 12.06 -17.76
N ASN A 93 27.91 12.14 -18.78
CA ASN A 93 27.74 13.01 -19.95
C ASN A 93 28.41 12.36 -21.17
N PHE A 94 27.67 12.18 -22.26
CA PHE A 94 28.18 11.95 -23.60
C PHE A 94 27.49 12.88 -24.58
#